data_AF-A0A6G2W327-F1
#
_entry.id   AF-A0A6G2W327-F1
#
_cell.length_a   1.000
_cell.length_b   1.000
_cell.length_c   1.000
_cell.angle_alpha   90.00
_cell.angle_beta   90.00
_cell.angle_gamma   90.00
#
_symmetry.space_group_name_H-M   'P 1'
#
loop_
_entity.id
_entity.type
_entity.pdbx_description
1 polymer ?
#
loop_
_entity_poly.entity_id
_entity_poly.type
_entity_poly.pdbx_seq_one_letter_code
_entity_poly.pdbx_strand_id
1 'polypeptide(L)'
;TPQIMRDEGYPAAEAGAMTAVMLTIGIPLGLAVPIAAARVRDQRPLVATVIALKAAGLTGILLAPQQAWAWTGVLGVAIGAAFPLAMTILGLRSPDPATAARLSAMAQTGGYLLAGCGPAAIGILHTLTGGWHTPIVFLIACTVPELLVGLVAGRSGFVGAR
;
A
#
# COMPACT_ATOMS: atom_id res chain seq x y z
N THR A 1 -11.20 4.17 -5.09
CA THR A 1 -11.37 3.13 -6.14
C THR A 1 -12.78 3.12 -6.73
N PRO A 2 -13.90 3.06 -5.98
CA PRO A 2 -15.22 2.99 -6.61
C PRO A 2 -15.63 4.26 -7.37
N GLN A 3 -15.22 5.46 -6.95
CA GLN A 3 -15.51 6.70 -7.69
C GLN A 3 -14.68 6.82 -8.98
N ILE A 4 -13.39 6.48 -8.94
CA ILE A 4 -12.51 6.45 -10.13
C ILE A 4 -13.14 5.66 -11.26
N MET A 5 -13.65 4.48 -10.94
CA MET A 5 -14.20 3.57 -11.96
C MET A 5 -15.62 3.99 -12.37
N ARG A 6 -16.41 4.57 -11.46
CA ARG A 6 -17.72 5.14 -11.79
C ARG A 6 -17.60 6.33 -12.75
N ASP A 7 -16.61 7.20 -12.54
CA ASP A 7 -16.39 8.38 -13.38
C ASP A 7 -15.80 8.00 -14.74
N GLU A 8 -15.10 6.87 -14.84
CA GLU A 8 -14.65 6.24 -16.10
C GLU A 8 -15.77 5.45 -16.81
N GLY A 9 -17.02 5.50 -16.31
CA GLY A 9 -18.19 4.91 -16.96
C GLY A 9 -18.49 3.45 -16.60
N TYR A 10 -17.78 2.85 -15.64
CA TYR A 10 -18.08 1.49 -15.19
C TYR A 10 -19.36 1.44 -14.32
N PRO A 11 -20.19 0.39 -14.49
CA PRO A 11 -21.35 0.17 -13.63
C PRO A 11 -20.94 0.11 -12.16
N ALA A 12 -21.76 0.68 -11.28
CA ALA A 12 -21.50 0.69 -9.83
C ALA A 12 -21.27 -0.71 -9.24
N ALA A 13 -21.88 -1.74 -9.83
CA ALA A 13 -21.69 -3.14 -9.46
C ALA A 13 -20.27 -3.65 -9.78
N GLU A 14 -19.70 -3.22 -10.92
CA GLU A 14 -18.37 -3.65 -11.37
C GLU A 14 -17.26 -3.05 -10.51
N ALA A 15 -17.36 -1.75 -10.21
CA ALA A 15 -16.45 -1.07 -9.30
C ALA A 15 -16.50 -1.66 -7.86
N GLY A 16 -17.68 -2.11 -7.44
CA GLY A 16 -17.88 -2.85 -6.20
C GLY A 16 -17.20 -4.22 -6.22
N ALA A 17 -17.38 -4.98 -7.31
CA ALA A 17 -16.75 -6.29 -7.50
C ALA A 17 -15.22 -6.21 -7.50
N MET A 18 -14.65 -5.21 -8.18
CA MET A 18 -13.21 -4.94 -8.20
C MET A 18 -12.67 -4.68 -6.79
N THR A 19 -13.40 -3.91 -5.99
CA THR A 19 -13.04 -3.67 -4.58
C THR A 19 -13.11 -4.95 -3.76
N ALA A 20 -14.16 -5.76 -3.97
CA ALA A 20 -14.29 -7.06 -3.30
C ALA A 20 -13.11 -8.00 -3.63
N VAL A 21 -12.73 -8.09 -4.91
CA VAL A 21 -11.58 -8.88 -5.35
C VAL A 21 -10.28 -8.43 -4.66
N MET A 22 -10.04 -7.11 -4.57
CA MET A 22 -8.86 -6.60 -3.87
C MET A 22 -8.83 -7.03 -2.40
N LEU A 23 -9.98 -6.98 -1.71
CA LEU A 23 -10.09 -7.43 -0.32
C LEU A 23 -9.86 -8.93 -0.19
N THR A 24 -10.43 -9.72 -1.11
CA THR A 24 -10.24 -11.19 -1.14
C THR A 24 -8.79 -11.57 -1.37
N ILE A 25 -8.05 -10.86 -2.24
CA ILE A 25 -6.60 -11.07 -2.45
C ILE A 25 -5.81 -10.75 -1.18
N GLY A 26 -6.24 -9.76 -0.39
CA GLY A 26 -5.59 -9.39 0.86
C GLY A 26 -5.61 -10.49 1.92
N ILE A 27 -6.65 -11.33 1.95
CA ILE A 27 -6.80 -12.40 2.94
C ILE A 27 -5.63 -13.41 2.94
N PRO A 28 -5.30 -14.09 1.81
CA PRO A 28 -4.19 -15.02 1.78
C PRO A 28 -2.83 -14.32 1.99
N LEU A 29 -2.69 -13.08 1.52
CA LEU A 29 -1.46 -12.30 1.69
C LEU A 29 -1.22 -11.92 3.15
N GLY A 30 -2.27 -11.70 3.93
CA GLY A 30 -2.20 -11.47 5.38
C GLY A 30 -1.44 -12.56 6.13
N LEU A 31 -1.47 -13.80 5.63
CA LEU A 31 -0.78 -14.95 6.22
C LEU A 31 0.55 -15.25 5.51
N ALA A 32 0.56 -15.19 4.17
CA ALA A 32 1.72 -15.56 3.38
C ALA A 32 2.89 -14.58 3.55
N VAL A 33 2.61 -13.28 3.65
CA VAL A 33 3.62 -12.23 3.71
C VAL A 33 4.44 -12.26 5.00
N PRO A 34 3.85 -12.37 6.20
CA PRO A 34 4.63 -12.53 7.43
C PRO A 34 5.54 -13.76 7.41
N ILE A 35 5.04 -14.89 6.89
CA ILE A 35 5.82 -16.14 6.78
C ILE A 35 7.01 -15.94 5.84
N ALA A 36 6.79 -15.33 4.68
CA ALA A 36 7.87 -15.03 3.73
C ALA A 36 8.89 -14.05 4.33
N ALA A 37 8.42 -12.98 4.98
CA ALA A 37 9.26 -11.96 5.60
C ALA A 37 10.11 -12.49 6.75
N ALA A 38 9.61 -13.47 7.52
CA ALA A 38 10.36 -14.14 8.57
C ALA A 38 11.46 -15.09 8.04
N ARG A 39 11.34 -15.58 6.81
CA ARG A 39 12.31 -16.48 6.17
C ARG A 39 13.47 -15.76 5.49
N VAL A 40 13.34 -14.48 5.19
CA VAL A 40 14.38 -13.68 4.53
C VAL A 40 15.17 -12.87 5.56
N ARG A 41 16.49 -12.77 5.37
CA ARG A 41 17.38 -12.01 6.27
C ARG A 41 17.27 -10.50 6.05
N ASP A 42 16.93 -10.09 4.83
CA ASP A 42 16.72 -8.71 4.40
C ASP A 42 15.32 -8.57 3.79
N GLN A 43 14.53 -7.63 4.29
CA GLN A 43 13.14 -7.39 3.89
C GLN A 43 13.04 -6.30 2.82
N ARG A 44 14.14 -5.62 2.49
CA ARG A 44 14.18 -4.61 1.42
C ARG A 44 13.68 -5.13 0.07
N PRO A 45 14.00 -6.37 -0.38
CA PRO A 45 13.46 -6.88 -1.64
C PRO A 45 11.94 -7.02 -1.62
N LEU A 46 11.37 -7.44 -0.48
CA LEU A 46 9.91 -7.53 -0.32
C LEU A 46 9.26 -6.16 -0.35
N VAL A 47 9.84 -5.18 0.35
CA VAL A 47 9.36 -3.79 0.35
C VAL A 47 9.41 -3.21 -1.07
N ALA A 48 10.55 -3.35 -1.76
CA ALA A 48 10.71 -2.86 -3.12
C ALA A 48 9.71 -3.52 -4.08
N THR A 49 9.45 -4.82 -3.93
CA THR A 49 8.48 -5.55 -4.76
C THR A 49 7.06 -5.03 -4.54
N VAL A 50 6.62 -4.89 -3.29
CA VAL A 50 5.27 -4.38 -2.97
C VAL A 50 5.07 -2.98 -3.53
N ILE A 51 6.07 -2.11 -3.40
CA ILE A 51 5.98 -0.72 -3.86
C ILE A 51 6.06 -0.64 -5.38
N ALA A 52 6.90 -1.45 -6.03
CA ALA A 52 6.93 -1.56 -7.48
C ALA A 52 5.59 -2.03 -8.04
N LEU A 53 4.95 -3.03 -7.43
CA LEU A 53 3.61 -3.48 -7.82
C LEU A 53 2.57 -2.36 -7.64
N LYS A 54 2.66 -1.59 -6.55
CA LYS A 54 1.77 -0.44 -6.31
C LYS A 54 1.93 0.62 -7.40
N ALA A 55 3.17 1.02 -7.69
CA ALA A 55 3.48 2.00 -8.72
C ALA A 55 3.06 1.50 -10.11
N ALA A 56 3.31 0.23 -10.42
CA ALA A 56 2.91 -0.40 -11.68
C ALA A 56 1.38 -0.44 -11.83
N GLY A 57 0.65 -0.81 -10.78
CA GLY A 57 -0.82 -0.82 -10.79
C GLY A 57 -1.42 0.57 -11.00
N LEU A 58 -0.89 1.59 -10.32
CA LEU A 58 -1.35 2.98 -10.48
C LEU A 58 -1.02 3.52 -11.88
N THR A 59 0.20 3.26 -12.37
CA THR A 59 0.64 3.68 -13.71
C THR A 59 -0.15 2.97 -14.80
N GLY A 60 -0.46 1.69 -14.60
CA GLY A 60 -1.25 0.89 -15.52
C GLY A 60 -2.69 1.39 -15.68
N ILE A 61 -3.31 1.84 -14.58
CA ILE A 61 -4.62 2.50 -14.63
C ILE A 61 -4.58 3.77 -15.48
N LEU A 62 -3.50 4.55 -15.42
CA LEU A 62 -3.35 5.77 -16.24
C LEU A 62 -3.10 5.49 -17.72
N LEU A 63 -2.24 4.52 -18.04
CA LEU A 63 -1.78 4.29 -19.41
C LEU A 63 -2.64 3.30 -20.19
N ALA A 64 -3.32 2.39 -19.49
CA ALA A 64 -4.11 1.32 -20.10
C ALA A 64 -5.41 1.07 -19.30
N PRO A 65 -6.33 2.06 -19.27
CA PRO A 65 -7.59 1.95 -18.55
C PRO A 65 -8.46 0.77 -19.02
N GLN A 66 -8.33 0.35 -20.29
CA GLN A 66 -9.02 -0.83 -20.84
C GLN A 66 -8.67 -2.16 -20.13
N GLN A 67 -7.57 -2.22 -19.37
CA GLN A 67 -7.13 -3.40 -18.62
C GLN A 67 -7.36 -3.24 -17.11
N ALA A 68 -8.32 -2.42 -16.70
CA ALA A 68 -8.57 -2.08 -15.31
C ALA A 68 -8.62 -3.28 -14.35
N TRP A 69 -9.23 -4.40 -14.77
CA TRP A 69 -9.28 -5.63 -13.97
C TRP A 69 -7.90 -6.22 -13.63
N ALA A 70 -6.97 -6.22 -14.58
CA ALA A 70 -5.61 -6.70 -14.36
C ALA A 70 -4.88 -5.81 -13.36
N TRP A 71 -4.99 -4.48 -13.52
CA TRP A 71 -4.37 -3.52 -12.62
C TRP A 71 -4.98 -3.51 -11.22
N THR A 72 -6.30 -3.74 -11.11
CA THR A 72 -6.98 -3.96 -9.83
C THR A 72 -6.43 -5.19 -9.11
N GLY A 73 -6.15 -6.29 -9.82
CA GLY A 73 -5.50 -7.46 -9.25
C GLY A 73 -4.11 -7.13 -8.71
N VAL A 74 -3.29 -6.43 -9.51
CA VAL A 74 -1.94 -5.99 -9.11
C VAL A 74 -1.98 -5.09 -7.88
N LEU A 75 -2.89 -4.10 -7.86
CA LEU A 75 -3.08 -3.23 -6.70
C LEU A 75 -3.61 -3.99 -5.48
N GLY A 76 -4.49 -4.98 -5.67
CA GLY A 76 -4.96 -5.86 -4.62
C GLY A 76 -3.80 -6.60 -3.95
N VAL A 77 -2.87 -7.13 -4.73
CA VAL A 77 -1.65 -7.76 -4.21
C VAL A 77 -0.79 -6.76 -3.45
N ALA A 78 -0.52 -5.60 -4.04
CA ALA A 78 0.32 -4.58 -3.41
C ALA A 78 -0.25 -4.08 -2.08
N ILE A 79 -1.55 -3.75 -2.05
CA ILE A 79 -2.23 -3.25 -0.85
C ILE A 79 -2.36 -4.36 0.20
N GLY A 80 -2.73 -5.57 -0.23
CA GLY A 80 -2.87 -6.73 0.65
C GLY A 80 -1.56 -7.15 1.32
N ALA A 81 -0.43 -6.97 0.64
CA ALA A 81 0.89 -7.30 1.17
C ALA A 81 1.50 -6.20 2.04
N ALA A 82 1.18 -4.92 1.81
CA ALA A 82 1.86 -3.79 2.44
C ALA A 82 1.71 -3.76 3.96
N PHE A 83 0.48 -3.87 4.48
CA PHE A 83 0.23 -3.77 5.92
C PHE A 83 0.84 -4.93 6.74
N PRO A 84 0.61 -6.21 6.38
CA PRO A 84 1.25 -7.34 7.07
C PRO A 84 2.79 -7.28 7.02
N LEU A 85 3.36 -6.87 5.87
CA LEU A 85 4.81 -6.70 5.73
C LEU A 85 5.34 -5.65 6.71
N ALA A 86 4.69 -4.49 6.78
CA ALA A 86 5.09 -3.41 7.68
C ALA A 86 5.06 -3.85 9.15
N MET A 87 3.97 -4.47 9.60
CA MET A 87 3.86 -4.99 10.97
C MET A 87 4.90 -6.07 11.27
N THR A 88 5.19 -6.94 10.30
CA THR A 88 6.23 -7.96 10.44
C THR A 88 7.62 -7.35 10.58
N ILE A 89 7.95 -6.33 9.78
CA ILE A 89 9.21 -5.60 9.90
C ILE A 89 9.33 -4.96 11.29
N LEU A 90 8.27 -4.31 11.80
CA LEU A 90 8.30 -3.73 13.15
C LEU A 90 8.59 -4.79 14.22
N GLY A 91 7.97 -5.97 14.10
CA GLY A 91 8.26 -7.11 14.99
C GLY A 91 9.70 -7.60 14.90
N LEU A 92 10.20 -7.86 13.69
CA LEU A 92 11.56 -8.36 13.46
C LEU A 92 12.67 -7.38 13.83
N ARG A 93 12.37 -6.07 13.87
CA ARG A 93 13.31 -5.00 14.21
C ARG A 93 13.22 -4.55 15.66
N SER A 94 12.31 -5.13 16.44
CA SER A 94 12.19 -4.89 17.87
C SER A 94 13.03 -5.88 18.66
N PRO A 95 13.79 -5.42 19.68
CA PRO A 95 14.58 -6.30 20.53
C PRO A 95 13.70 -7.15 21.48
N ASP A 96 12.51 -6.67 21.80
CA ASP A 96 11.58 -7.33 22.72
C ASP A 96 10.10 -7.09 22.32
N PRO A 97 9.15 -7.92 22.81
CA PRO A 97 7.74 -7.79 22.49
C PRO A 97 7.09 -6.46 22.92
N ALA A 98 7.54 -5.85 24.02
CA ALA A 98 6.99 -4.57 24.48
C ALA A 98 7.42 -3.43 23.56
N THR A 99 8.65 -3.42 23.08
CA THR A 99 9.12 -2.48 22.05
C THR A 99 8.36 -2.67 20.74
N ALA A 100 8.11 -3.91 20.31
CA ALA A 100 7.31 -4.20 19.12
C ALA A 100 5.89 -3.65 19.22
N ALA A 101 5.23 -3.85 20.37
CA ALA A 101 3.89 -3.32 20.62
C ALA A 101 3.88 -1.79 20.59
N ARG A 102 4.84 -1.13 21.24
CA ARG A 102 4.95 0.34 21.25
C ARG A 102 5.22 0.93 19.88
N LEU A 103 6.15 0.35 19.12
CA LEU A 103 6.46 0.80 17.75
C LEU A 103 5.26 0.61 16.82
N SER A 104 4.57 -0.52 16.93
CA SER A 104 3.34 -0.80 16.18
C SER A 104 2.22 0.17 16.52
N ALA A 105 2.04 0.50 17.80
CA ALA A 105 1.05 1.48 18.22
C ALA A 105 1.38 2.88 17.68
N MET A 106 2.63 3.32 17.82
CA MET A 106 3.09 4.61 17.28
C MET A 106 2.89 4.71 15.77
N ALA A 107 3.29 3.66 15.02
CA ALA A 107 3.16 3.61 13.58
C ALA A 107 1.69 3.64 13.14
N GLN A 108 0.80 2.91 13.83
CA GLN A 108 -0.62 2.92 13.55
C GLN A 108 -1.26 4.28 13.88
N THR A 109 -0.97 4.86 15.04
CA THR A 109 -1.51 6.18 15.39
C THR A 109 -1.08 7.25 14.37
N GLY A 110 0.20 7.34 14.06
CA GLY A 110 0.69 8.27 13.05
C GLY A 110 0.14 7.98 11.66
N GLY A 111 0.10 6.70 11.27
CA GLY A 111 -0.43 6.25 9.99
C GLY A 111 -1.91 6.55 9.81
N TYR A 112 -2.73 6.34 10.84
CA TYR A 112 -4.17 6.65 10.79
C TYR A 112 -4.45 8.14 10.74
N LEU A 113 -3.69 8.96 11.47
CA LEU A 113 -3.80 10.42 11.38
C LEU A 113 -3.49 10.91 9.97
N LEU A 114 -2.43 10.38 9.34
CA LEU A 114 -2.10 10.68 7.95
C LEU A 114 -3.15 10.13 6.97
N ALA A 115 -3.65 8.91 7.19
CA ALA A 115 -4.65 8.27 6.35
C ALA A 115 -5.97 9.05 6.33
N GLY A 116 -6.34 9.69 7.44
CA GLY A 116 -7.52 10.56 7.52
C GLY A 116 -7.44 11.75 6.56
N CYS A 117 -6.25 12.28 6.31
CA CYS A 117 -6.04 13.39 5.37
C CYS A 117 -6.05 12.94 3.90
N GLY A 118 -5.78 11.66 3.62
CA GLY A 118 -5.65 11.12 2.26
C GLY A 118 -6.89 11.35 1.38
N PRO A 119 -8.10 10.91 1.80
CA PRO A 119 -9.32 11.12 1.03
C PRO A 119 -9.63 12.59 0.75
N ALA A 120 -9.40 13.48 1.72
CA ALA A 120 -9.61 14.91 1.56
C ALA A 120 -8.65 15.50 0.51
N ALA A 121 -7.36 15.16 0.60
CA ALA A 121 -6.37 15.62 -0.38
C ALA A 121 -6.72 15.15 -1.81
N ILE A 122 -7.07 13.87 -1.97
CA ILE A 122 -7.47 13.30 -3.26
C ILE A 122 -8.76 13.94 -3.79
N GLY A 123 -9.75 14.17 -2.92
CA GLY A 123 -11.02 14.81 -3.30
C GLY A 123 -10.86 16.26 -3.73
N ILE A 124 -10.00 17.02 -3.05
CA ILE A 124 -9.66 18.41 -3.43
C ILE A 124 -8.94 18.42 -4.78
N LEU A 125 -7.92 17.58 -4.95
CA LEU A 125 -7.19 17.48 -6.21
C LEU A 125 -8.12 17.10 -7.37
N HIS A 126 -9.03 16.16 -7.16
CA HIS A 126 -10.01 15.76 -8.17
C HIS A 126 -10.94 16.93 -8.54
N THR A 127 -11.51 17.62 -7.55
CA THR A 127 -12.42 18.75 -7.77
C THR A 127 -11.75 19.91 -8.49
N LEU A 128 -10.50 20.24 -8.15
CA LEU A 128 -9.77 21.35 -8.76
C LEU A 128 -9.28 21.05 -10.17
N THR A 129 -8.96 19.79 -10.47
CA THR A 129 -8.37 19.40 -11.77
C THR A 129 -9.39 18.83 -12.75
N GLY A 130 -10.60 18.51 -12.29
CA GLY A 130 -11.68 18.00 -13.12
C GLY A 130 -11.47 16.57 -13.65
N GLY A 131 -10.53 15.82 -13.08
CA GLY A 131 -10.26 14.44 -13.51
C GLY A 131 -9.29 13.67 -12.61
N TRP A 132 -9.08 12.39 -12.94
CA TRP A 132 -8.33 11.43 -12.12
C TRP A 132 -6.83 11.38 -12.37
N HIS A 133 -6.35 12.01 -13.44
CA HIS A 133 -4.92 12.03 -13.78
C HIS A 133 -4.06 12.61 -12.65
N THR A 134 -4.38 13.82 -12.18
CA THR A 134 -3.59 14.51 -11.15
C THR A 134 -3.60 13.79 -9.80
N PRO A 135 -4.75 13.31 -9.28
CA PRO A 135 -4.76 12.46 -8.08
C PRO A 135 -3.93 11.18 -8.20
N ILE A 136 -3.96 10.48 -9.34
CA ILE A 136 -3.20 9.24 -9.51
C ILE A 136 -1.70 9.53 -9.60
N VAL A 137 -1.29 10.58 -10.32
CA VAL A 137 0.12 11.03 -10.36
C VAL A 137 0.61 11.39 -8.96
N PHE A 138 -0.21 12.06 -8.15
CA PHE A 138 0.10 12.34 -6.76
C PHE A 138 0.31 11.07 -5.94
N LEU A 139 -0.56 10.07 -6.08
CA LEU A 139 -0.41 8.77 -5.41
C LEU A 139 0.87 8.03 -5.85
N ILE A 140 1.20 8.08 -7.14
CA ILE A 140 2.47 7.53 -7.66
C ILE A 140 3.65 8.27 -7.01
N ALA A 141 3.61 9.60 -6.92
CA ALA A 141 4.66 10.38 -6.25
C ALA A 141 4.82 9.98 -4.78
N CYS A 142 3.73 9.68 -4.06
CA CYS A 142 3.77 9.20 -2.68
C CYS A 142 4.43 7.82 -2.52
N THR A 143 4.54 7.01 -3.58
CA THR A 143 5.27 5.72 -3.50
C THR A 143 6.78 5.91 -3.30
N VAL A 144 7.33 7.06 -3.69
CA VAL A 144 8.76 7.37 -3.54
C VAL A 144 9.16 7.52 -2.06
N PRO A 145 8.56 8.42 -1.25
CA PRO A 145 8.88 8.50 0.17
C PRO A 145 8.53 7.20 0.90
N GLU A 146 7.46 6.49 0.50
CA GLU A 146 7.14 5.17 1.03
C GLU A 146 8.29 4.16 0.80
N LEU A 147 8.88 4.16 -0.40
CA LEU A 147 10.03 3.30 -0.74
C LEU A 147 11.25 3.66 0.09
N LEU A 148 11.58 4.95 0.19
CA LEU A 148 12.74 5.39 0.94
C LEU A 148 12.63 5.00 2.42
N VAL A 149 11.49 5.27 3.05
CA VAL A 149 11.24 4.90 4.45
C VAL A 149 11.22 3.38 4.62
N GLY A 150 10.56 2.65 3.71
CA GLY A 150 10.49 1.20 3.74
C GLY A 150 11.85 0.51 3.58
N LEU A 151 12.74 1.03 2.73
CA LEU A 151 14.09 0.49 2.54
C LEU A 151 14.98 0.71 3.77
N VAL A 152 14.78 1.81 4.49
CA VAL A 152 15.45 2.08 5.76
C VAL A 152 14.92 1.14 6.84
N ALA A 153 13.59 0.99 6.96
CA ALA A 153 12.96 0.11 7.94
C ALA A 153 13.26 -1.38 7.70
N GLY A 154 13.37 -1.80 6.44
CA GLY A 154 13.67 -3.18 6.05
C GLY A 154 15.12 -3.61 6.26
N ARG A 155 16.03 -2.69 6.60
CA ARG A 155 17.45 -2.99 6.82
C ARG A 155 17.64 -3.93 8.01
N SER A 156 18.60 -4.85 7.91
CA SER A 156 19.03 -5.70 9.03
C SER A 156 19.55 -4.86 10.20
N GLY A 157 18.98 -5.08 11.40
CA GLY A 157 19.35 -4.40 12.64
C GLY A 157 18.18 -4.32 13.64
N PHE A 158 18.46 -3.90 14.88
CA PHE A 158 17.42 -3.60 15.88
C PHE A 158 17.28 -2.09 16.06
N VAL A 159 16.07 -1.64 16.37
CA VAL A 159 15.82 -0.26 16.80
C VAL A 159 16.45 -0.06 18.19
N GLY A 160 17.50 0.76 18.28
CA GLY A 160 18.14 1.14 19.55
C GLY A 160 19.50 0.52 19.86
N ALA A 161 20.13 -0.23 18.94
CA ALA A 161 21.53 -0.64 19.12
C ALA A 161 22.48 0.52 18.74
N ARG A 162 22.72 1.42 19.70
CA ARG A 162 23.92 2.26 19.79
C ARG A 162 24.58 2.02 21.14
#